data_AF-A0A521KAP7-F1
#
_entry.id   AF-A0A521KAP7-F1
#
_cell.length_a   1.000
_cell.length_b   1.000
_cell.length_c   1.000
_cell.angle_alpha   90.00
_cell.angle_beta   90.00
_cell.angle_gamma   90.00
#
_symmetry.space_group_name_H-M   'P 1'
#
loop_
_entity.id
_entity.type
_entity.pdbx_description
1 polymer ?
#
loop_
_entity_poly.entity_id
_entity_poly.type
_entity_poly.pdbx_seq_one_letter_code
_entity_poly.pdbx_strand_id
1 'polypeptide(L)'
;MDLRRGDPDRIAEALRRLLDDSGMTSEERVQVLGGALVVEALRPYWTGDRTAEAAHFALRAADPELADAIEALAPMLLGRAEVREEAGAAIEAIEALLRAG
;
A
#
# COMPACT_ATOMS: atom_id res chain seq x y z
N MET A 1 0.96 -20.33 10.77
CA MET A 1 -0.49 -20.09 10.98
C MET A 1 -1.11 -20.04 9.60
N ASP A 2 -2.02 -20.95 9.26
CA ASP A 2 -2.65 -20.98 7.93
C ASP A 2 -3.78 -19.95 7.87
N LEU A 3 -3.49 -18.78 7.30
CA LEU A 3 -4.41 -17.63 7.21
C LEU A 3 -5.59 -17.87 6.24
N ARG A 4 -5.58 -18.98 5.48
CA ARG A 4 -6.59 -19.27 4.44
C ARG A 4 -7.91 -19.85 4.98
N ARG A 5 -8.01 -20.09 6.29
CA ARG A 5 -9.20 -20.65 6.98
C ARG A 5 -9.58 -19.91 8.27
N GLY A 6 -9.06 -18.70 8.47
CA GLY A 6 -9.34 -17.90 9.67
C GLY A 6 -10.66 -17.16 9.57
N ASP A 7 -11.39 -17.09 10.68
CA ASP A 7 -12.49 -16.15 10.88
C ASP A 7 -12.00 -14.70 10.62
N PRO A 8 -12.67 -13.92 9.75
CA PRO A 8 -12.28 -12.54 9.43
C PRO A 8 -11.98 -11.69 10.66
N ASP A 9 -12.77 -11.84 11.72
CA ASP A 9 -12.59 -11.08 12.96
C ASP A 9 -11.28 -11.46 13.67
N ARG A 10 -10.91 -12.73 13.64
CA ARG A 10 -9.64 -13.21 14.20
C ARG A 10 -8.43 -12.76 13.38
N ILE A 11 -8.58 -12.71 12.06
CA ILE A 11 -7.53 -12.20 11.16
C ILE A 11 -7.35 -10.70 11.38
N ALA A 12 -8.45 -9.94 11.47
CA ALA A 12 -8.42 -8.51 11.75
C ALA A 12 -7.76 -8.21 13.10
N GLU A 13 -8.11 -8.96 14.14
CA GLU A 13 -7.50 -8.80 15.47
C GLU A 13 -6.00 -9.15 15.47
N ALA A 14 -5.59 -10.20 14.76
CA ALA A 14 -4.18 -10.56 14.63
C ALA A 14 -3.38 -9.50 13.86
N LEU A 15 -3.93 -8.97 12.76
CA LEU A 15 -3.33 -7.86 12.00
C LEU A 15 -3.24 -6.60 12.84
N ARG A 16 -4.28 -6.29 13.61
CA ARG A 16 -4.31 -5.12 14.48
C ARG A 16 -3.18 -5.16 15.51
N ARG A 17 -3.03 -6.29 16.22
CA ARG A 17 -1.93 -6.49 17.17
C ARG A 17 -0.57 -6.39 16.52
N LEU A 18 -0.39 -6.99 15.35
CA LEU A 18 0.88 -6.94 14.62
C LEU A 18 1.25 -5.50 14.21
N LEU A 19 0.26 -4.70 13.80
CA LEU A 19 0.47 -3.30 13.46
C LEU A 19 0.66 -2.42 14.71
N ASP A 20 0.00 -2.75 15.82
CA ASP A 20 0.19 -2.07 17.10
C ASP A 20 1.63 -2.26 17.61
N ASP A 21 2.18 -3.46 17.47
CA ASP A 21 3.53 -3.81 17.91
C ASP A 21 4.64 -3.36 16.95
N SER A 22 4.31 -2.93 15.72
CA SER A 22 5.31 -2.57 14.70
C SER A 22 5.93 -1.19 14.89
N GLY A 23 5.40 -0.38 15.81
CA GLY A 23 5.81 1.02 15.99
C GLY A 23 5.41 1.93 14.82
N MET A 24 4.68 1.42 13.82
CA MET A 24 4.20 2.20 12.69
C MET A 24 3.18 3.23 13.13
N THR A 25 3.29 4.43 12.58
CA THR A 25 2.27 5.47 12.67
C THR A 25 0.99 5.01 11.97
N SER A 26 -0.15 5.60 12.34
CA SER A 26 -1.43 5.31 11.68
C SER A 26 -1.37 5.51 10.16
N GLU A 27 -0.57 6.47 9.70
CA GLU A 27 -0.39 6.78 8.28
C GLU A 27 0.36 5.68 7.53
N GLU A 28 1.44 5.16 8.12
CA GLU A 28 2.21 4.04 7.56
C GLU A 28 1.39 2.76 7.50
N ARG A 29 0.56 2.52 8.52
CA ARG A 29 -0.35 1.37 8.54
C ARG A 29 -1.36 1.45 7.40
N VAL A 30 -1.94 2.63 7.16
CA VAL A 30 -2.84 2.86 6.02
C VAL A 30 -2.11 2.63 4.70
N GLN A 31 -0.85 3.07 4.57
CA GLN A 31 -0.07 2.86 3.36
C GLN A 31 0.23 1.38 3.09
N VAL A 32 0.65 0.64 4.12
CA VAL A 32 0.96 -0.79 4.01
C VAL A 32 -0.30 -1.61 3.71
N LEU A 33 -1.39 -1.36 4.44
CA LEU A 33 -2.65 -2.08 4.24
C LEU A 33 -3.29 -1.74 2.89
N GLY A 34 -3.29 -0.46 2.50
CA GLY A 34 -3.79 -0.01 1.21
C GLY A 34 -2.98 -0.59 0.05
N GLY A 35 -1.66 -0.52 0.12
CA GLY A 35 -0.78 -1.13 -0.89
C GLY A 35 -0.97 -2.64 -1.01
N ALA A 36 -1.08 -3.35 0.13
CA ALA A 36 -1.35 -4.78 0.13
C ALA A 36 -2.71 -5.10 -0.51
N LEU A 37 -3.76 -4.33 -0.20
CA LEU A 37 -5.09 -4.51 -0.80
C LEU A 37 -5.05 -4.34 -2.32
N VAL A 38 -4.39 -3.29 -2.83
CA VAL A 38 -4.25 -3.07 -4.28
C VAL A 38 -3.53 -4.23 -4.95
N VAL A 39 -2.40 -4.67 -4.36
CA VAL A 39 -1.61 -5.79 -4.91
C VAL A 39 -2.42 -7.09 -4.91
N GLU A 40 -3.16 -7.38 -3.85
CA GLU A 40 -4.00 -8.58 -3.76
C GLU A 40 -5.16 -8.56 -4.74
N ALA A 41 -5.83 -7.42 -4.90
CA ALA A 41 -6.94 -7.30 -5.85
C ALA A 41 -6.49 -7.39 -7.32
N LEU A 42 -5.28 -6.89 -7.63
CA LEU A 42 -4.70 -6.99 -8.97
C LEU A 42 -4.05 -8.35 -9.25
N ARG A 43 -3.67 -9.11 -8.22
CA ARG A 43 -2.94 -10.40 -8.35
C ARG A 43 -3.56 -11.38 -9.36
N PRO A 44 -4.88 -11.58 -9.43
CA PRO A 44 -5.49 -12.49 -10.40
C PRO A 44 -5.27 -12.05 -11.86
N TYR A 45 -5.09 -10.75 -12.08
CA TYR A 45 -4.98 -10.12 -13.39
C TYR A 45 -3.54 -9.79 -13.79
N TRP A 46 -2.64 -9.73 -12.79
CA TRP A 46 -1.22 -9.42 -12.92
C TRP A 46 -0.36 -10.68 -13.09
N THR A 47 -0.66 -11.46 -14.14
CA THR A 47 0.04 -12.70 -14.48
C THR A 47 0.95 -12.54 -15.69
N GLY A 48 2.15 -13.13 -15.64
CA GLY A 48 3.10 -13.11 -16.76
C GLY A 48 3.69 -11.72 -16.99
N ASP A 49 3.80 -11.32 -18.26
CA ASP A 49 4.43 -10.04 -18.67
C ASP A 49 3.46 -8.84 -18.61
N ARG A 50 2.31 -8.97 -17.93
CA ARG A 50 1.34 -7.89 -17.84
C ARG A 50 1.86 -6.77 -16.95
N THR A 51 1.71 -5.54 -17.43
CA THR A 51 1.94 -4.33 -16.64
C THR A 51 0.83 -4.17 -15.59
N ALA A 52 1.11 -3.37 -14.55
CA ALA A 52 0.12 -3.01 -13.53
C ALA A 52 -1.14 -2.37 -14.16
N GLU A 53 -0.93 -1.53 -15.18
CA GLU A 53 -2.00 -0.88 -15.94
C GLU A 53 -2.88 -1.91 -16.67
N ALA A 54 -2.27 -2.88 -17.35
CA ALA A 54 -3.02 -3.95 -18.04
C ALA A 54 -3.78 -4.84 -17.06
N ALA A 55 -3.22 -5.10 -15.88
CA ALA A 55 -3.91 -5.82 -14.81
C ALA A 55 -5.09 -5.03 -14.25
N HIS A 56 -4.95 -3.72 -14.09
CA HIS A 56 -6.01 -2.83 -13.64
C HIS A 56 -7.16 -2.72 -14.65
N PHE A 57 -6.86 -2.59 -15.95
CA PHE A 57 -7.90 -2.63 -16.99
C PHE A 57 -8.67 -3.95 -17.00
N ALA A 58 -7.97 -5.08 -16.82
CA ALA A 58 -8.60 -6.38 -16.73
C ALA A 58 -9.49 -6.51 -15.46
N LEU A 59 -9.04 -5.97 -14.32
CA LEU A 59 -9.87 -5.86 -13.12
C LEU A 59 -11.12 -5.03 -13.39
N ARG A 60 -10.98 -3.83 -13.96
CA ARG A 60 -12.11 -2.93 -14.22
C ARG A 60 -13.14 -3.53 -15.18
N ALA A 61 -12.72 -4.40 -16.10
CA ALA A 61 -13.63 -5.13 -16.98
C ALA A 61 -14.38 -6.28 -16.26
N ALA A 62 -13.75 -6.90 -15.25
CA ALA A 62 -14.30 -8.04 -14.53
C ALA A 62 -15.14 -7.63 -13.31
N ASP A 63 -14.70 -6.60 -12.58
CA ASP A 63 -15.29 -6.08 -11.35
C ASP A 63 -15.08 -4.56 -11.27
N PRO A 64 -15.99 -3.75 -11.84
CA PRO A 64 -15.90 -2.29 -11.83
C PRO A 64 -15.99 -1.69 -10.42
N GLU A 65 -16.76 -2.32 -9.51
CA GLU A 65 -16.97 -1.82 -8.15
C GLU A 65 -15.67 -1.94 -7.33
N LEU A 66 -14.98 -3.09 -7.43
CA LEU A 66 -13.68 -3.25 -6.82
C LEU A 66 -12.62 -2.33 -7.43
N ALA A 67 -12.67 -2.10 -8.75
CA ALA A 67 -11.79 -1.15 -9.42
C ALA A 67 -12.01 0.29 -8.89
N ASP A 68 -13.25 0.75 -8.78
CA ASP A 68 -13.59 2.06 -8.21
C ASP A 68 -13.09 2.20 -6.76
N ALA A 69 -13.21 1.13 -5.95
CA ALA A 69 -12.70 1.12 -4.57
C ALA A 69 -11.17 1.25 -4.51
N ILE A 70 -10.44 0.60 -5.42
CA ILE A 70 -8.97 0.71 -5.51
C ILE A 70 -8.55 2.09 -6.00
N GLU A 71 -9.21 2.62 -7.02
CA GLU A 71 -8.96 3.95 -7.57
C GLU A 71 -9.18 5.03 -6.50
N ALA A 72 -10.18 4.88 -5.63
CA ALA A 72 -10.40 5.78 -4.50
C ALA A 72 -9.26 5.77 -3.46
N LEU A 73 -8.53 4.65 -3.33
CA LEU A 73 -7.39 4.52 -2.43
C LEU A 73 -6.09 5.07 -3.05
N ALA A 74 -5.98 5.07 -4.37
CA ALA A 74 -4.74 5.43 -5.07
C ALA A 74 -4.24 6.87 -4.81
N PRO A 75 -5.07 7.93 -4.85
CA PRO A 75 -4.62 9.30 -4.53
C PRO A 75 -4.04 9.44 -3.12
N MET A 76 -4.62 8.74 -2.14
CA MET A 76 -4.16 8.76 -0.76
C MET A 76 -2.80 8.06 -0.61
N LEU A 77 -2.54 7.02 -1.41
CA LEU A 77 -1.26 6.30 -1.41
C LEU A 77 -0.18 7.06 -2.20
N LEU A 78 -0.54 7.66 -3.33
CA LEU A 78 0.34 8.45 -4.21
C LEU A 78 0.79 9.75 -3.54
N GLY A 79 -0.15 10.57 -3.04
CA GLY A 79 0.20 11.84 -2.40
C GLY A 79 1.05 11.67 -1.14
N ARG A 80 1.00 10.50 -0.48
CA ARG A 80 1.86 10.19 0.68
C ARG A 80 3.24 9.67 0.28
N ALA A 81 3.34 8.97 -0.85
CA ALA A 81 4.64 8.55 -1.39
C ALA A 81 5.46 9.77 -1.83
N GLU A 82 4.82 10.72 -2.52
CA GLU A 82 5.43 11.99 -2.93
C GLU A 82 5.94 12.79 -1.72
N VAL A 83 5.11 12.97 -0.69
CA VAL A 83 5.52 13.65 0.56
C VAL A 83 6.71 12.97 1.26
N ARG A 84 6.79 11.64 1.23
CA ARG A 84 7.91 10.89 1.82
C ARG A 84 9.20 11.07 1.03
N GLU A 85 9.13 11.04 -0.29
CA GLU A 85 10.28 11.27 -1.17
C GLU A 85 10.82 12.70 -1.00
N GLU A 86 9.92 13.69 -0.97
CA GLU A 86 10.27 15.10 -0.72
C GLU A 86 10.91 15.30 0.66
N ALA A 87 10.35 14.68 1.70
CA ALA A 87 10.90 14.74 3.05
C ALA A 87 12.30 14.08 3.14
N GLY A 88 12.50 12.95 2.45
CA GLY A 88 13.80 12.29 2.36
C GLY A 88 14.85 13.18 1.68
N ALA A 89 14.50 13.77 0.54
CA ALA A 89 15.37 14.69 -0.18
C ALA A 89 15.74 15.93 0.67
N ALA A 90 14.79 16.47 1.44
CA ALA A 90 15.04 17.60 2.34
C ALA A 90 16.00 17.24 3.48
N ILE A 91 15.88 16.04 4.06
CA ILE A 91 16.78 15.55 5.12
C ILE A 91 18.20 15.36 4.56
N GLU A 92 18.34 14.72 3.40
CA GLU A 92 19.65 14.54 2.75
C GLU A 92 20.34 15.88 2.46
N ALA A 93 19.58 16.89 2.04
CA ALA A 93 20.10 18.24 1.82
C ALA A 93 20.59 18.89 3.12
N ILE A 94 19.88 18.72 4.24
CA ILE A 94 20.30 19.23 5.56
C ILE A 94 21.57 18.50 6.03
N GLU A 95 21.63 17.18 5.88
CA GLU A 95 22.82 16.41 6.25
C GLU A 95 24.05 16.79 5.41
N ALA A 96 23.87 17.08 4.12
CA ALA A 96 24.93 17.54 3.26
C ALA A 96 25.48 18.91 3.70
N LEU A 97 24.59 19.83 4.09
CA LEU A 97 24.98 21.14 4.65
C LEU A 97 25.75 21.00 5.96
N LEU A 98 25.31 20.11 6.85
CA LEU A 98 25.98 19.86 8.14
C LEU A 98 27.34 19.17 7.99
N ARG A 99 27.56 18.40 6.91
CA ARG A 99 28.87 17.78 6.61
C ARG A 99 29.85 18.71 5.91
N ALA A 100 29.36 19.81 5.32
CA ALA A 100 30.15 20.77 4.55
C ALA A 100 30.62 21.99 5.37
N GLY A 101 30.15 22.14 6.61
CA GLY A 101 30.59 23.17 7.56
C GLY A 101 31.49 22.61 8.65
#